data_AF-A0A920DMN5-F1
#
_entry.id   AF-A0A920DMN5-F1
#
_cell.length_a   1.000
_cell.length_b   1.000
_cell.length_c   1.000
_cell.angle_alpha   90.00
_cell.angle_beta   90.00
_cell.angle_gamma   90.00
#
_symmetry.space_group_name_H-M   'P 1'
#
loop_
_entity.id
_entity.type
_entity.pdbx_description
1 polymer ?
#
loop_
_entity_poly.entity_id
_entity_poly.type
_entity_poly.pdbx_seq_one_letter_code
_entity_poly.pdbx_strand_id
1 'polypeptide(L)'
;MKKQNNLSKLLSGQTPDMGLPFYSGNTFTSHPLQKIEDIFGGEFAKVIDALDEGRWIGPIQSAFGYHNVMITSIENSKVPSFDSVKNIVLADYLEANSDQAIKEFMEQIKSEYSVAISPNFEL
;
A
#
# COMPACT_ATOMS: atom_id res chain seq x y z
N MET A 1 24.27 -16.85 15.45
CA MET A 1 24.42 -16.15 16.76
C MET A 1 24.06 -14.65 16.74
N LYS A 2 24.29 -13.85 15.68
CA LYS A 2 23.99 -12.39 15.72
C LYS A 2 22.50 -12.01 15.69
N LYS A 3 21.62 -12.84 15.10
CA LYS A 3 20.19 -12.52 14.88
C LYS A 3 19.37 -12.34 16.18
N GLN A 4 19.56 -13.24 17.16
CA GLN A 4 18.82 -13.19 18.43
C GLN A 4 19.37 -12.13 19.41
N ASN A 5 20.67 -11.84 19.32
CA ASN A 5 21.34 -10.90 20.23
C ASN A 5 20.74 -9.48 20.16
N ASN A 6 20.36 -9.01 18.98
CA ASN A 6 19.82 -7.66 18.81
C ASN A 6 18.40 -7.53 19.36
N LEU A 7 17.55 -8.55 19.25
CA LEU A 7 16.23 -8.54 19.88
C LEU A 7 16.36 -8.54 21.41
N SER A 8 17.24 -9.38 21.97
CA SER A 8 17.50 -9.41 23.41
C SER A 8 17.95 -8.04 23.94
N LYS A 9 18.84 -7.36 23.21
CA LYS A 9 19.27 -5.98 23.53
C LYS A 9 18.08 -5.00 23.54
N LEU A 10 17.24 -5.02 22.50
CA LEU A 10 16.04 -4.18 22.40
C LEU A 10 15.07 -4.41 23.56
N LEU A 11 14.80 -5.67 23.91
CA LEU A 11 13.93 -6.03 25.03
C LEU A 11 14.50 -5.58 26.39
N SER A 12 15.82 -5.48 26.52
CA SER A 12 16.50 -4.97 27.71
C SER A 12 16.68 -3.45 27.74
N GLY A 13 16.12 -2.72 26.77
CA GLY A 13 16.24 -1.26 26.66
C GLY A 13 17.61 -0.77 26.16
N GLN A 14 18.45 -1.66 25.65
CA GLN A 14 19.75 -1.32 25.09
C GLN A 14 19.65 -1.03 23.59
N THR A 15 20.53 -0.17 23.08
CA THR A 15 20.66 0.07 21.65
C THR A 15 21.39 -1.13 21.00
N PRO A 16 20.79 -1.80 20.00
CA PRO A 16 21.47 -2.87 19.29
C PRO A 16 22.57 -2.31 18.38
N ASP A 17 23.52 -3.16 18.00
CA ASP A 17 24.50 -2.80 16.97
C ASP A 17 23.73 -2.62 15.65
N MET A 18 23.65 -1.38 15.16
CA MET A 18 22.90 -1.07 13.94
C MET A 18 23.53 -1.78 12.74
N GLY A 19 22.69 -2.51 11.99
CA GLY A 19 23.06 -3.08 10.71
C GLY A 19 23.12 -2.01 9.62
N LEU A 20 23.21 -2.44 8.36
CA LEU A 20 23.06 -1.52 7.23
C LEU A 20 21.70 -0.82 7.30
N PRO A 21 21.64 0.51 7.12
CA PRO A 21 20.37 1.23 7.05
C PRO A 21 19.46 0.63 5.99
N PHE A 22 18.19 0.45 6.34
CA PHE A 22 17.18 0.11 5.35
C PHE A 22 16.87 1.37 4.52
N TYR A 23 16.83 1.23 3.19
CA TYR A 23 16.75 2.39 2.29
C TYR A 23 15.47 3.24 2.49
N SER A 24 14.38 2.62 2.95
CA SER A 24 13.12 3.31 3.28
C SER A 24 13.09 3.89 4.71
N GLY A 25 14.21 3.89 5.42
CA GLY A 25 14.28 4.33 6.82
C GLY A 25 13.83 3.25 7.80
N ASN A 26 13.58 3.66 9.05
CA ASN A 26 13.29 2.77 10.17
C ASN A 26 11.96 3.09 10.88
N THR A 27 11.21 4.08 10.39
CA THR A 27 9.93 4.53 10.96
C THR A 27 8.91 4.63 9.82
N PHE A 28 7.75 4.04 10.02
CA PHE A 28 6.68 3.94 9.02
C PHE A 28 5.36 4.37 9.69
N THR A 29 4.82 5.53 9.31
CA THR A 29 3.64 6.14 9.97
C THR A 29 2.44 6.12 9.05
N SER A 30 1.27 5.71 9.58
CA SER A 30 -0.02 5.74 8.86
C SER A 30 -0.01 5.00 7.52
N HIS A 31 0.69 3.86 7.44
CA HIS A 31 0.68 3.01 6.27
C HIS A 31 -0.42 1.95 6.37
N PRO A 32 -1.29 1.81 5.35
CA PRO A 32 -2.19 0.66 5.28
C PRO A 32 -1.38 -0.62 5.06
N LEU A 33 -1.96 -1.77 5.43
CA LEU A 33 -1.29 -3.08 5.30
C LEU A 33 -0.80 -3.35 3.88
N GLN A 34 -1.56 -2.95 2.86
CA GLN A 34 -1.15 -3.05 1.45
C GLN A 34 0.19 -2.34 1.19
N LYS A 35 0.42 -1.17 1.80
CA LYS A 35 1.66 -0.43 1.61
C LYS A 35 2.84 -1.11 2.32
N ILE A 36 2.58 -1.79 3.43
CA ILE A 36 3.59 -2.65 4.09
C ILE A 36 3.92 -3.84 3.19
N GLU A 37 2.94 -4.45 2.54
CA GLU A 37 3.14 -5.51 1.55
C GLU A 37 3.97 -5.03 0.35
N ASP A 38 3.67 -3.85 -0.20
CA ASP A 38 4.43 -3.29 -1.33
C ASP A 38 5.91 -3.06 -0.98
N ILE A 39 6.22 -2.73 0.28
CA ILE A 39 7.58 -2.43 0.73
C ILE A 39 8.33 -3.68 1.21
N PHE A 40 7.67 -4.63 1.88
CA PHE A 40 8.34 -5.76 2.54
C PHE A 40 7.94 -7.14 2.00
N GLY A 41 6.88 -7.22 1.18
CA GLY A 41 6.32 -8.43 0.63
C GLY A 41 5.18 -9.02 1.47
N GLY A 42 4.35 -9.84 0.83
CA GLY A 42 3.10 -10.36 1.42
C GLY A 42 3.30 -11.20 2.68
N GLU A 43 4.32 -12.05 2.75
CA GLU A 43 4.60 -12.85 3.96
C GLU A 43 4.99 -11.98 5.15
N PHE A 44 5.69 -10.88 4.92
CA PHE A 44 6.01 -9.92 5.97
C PHE A 44 4.74 -9.21 6.46
N ALA A 45 3.92 -8.72 5.53
CA ALA A 45 2.66 -8.06 5.87
C ALA A 45 1.72 -8.97 6.68
N LYS A 46 1.58 -10.24 6.30
CA LYS A 46 0.80 -11.23 7.07
C LYS A 46 1.28 -11.37 8.51
N VAL A 47 2.60 -11.35 8.75
CA VAL A 47 3.12 -11.39 10.12
C VAL A 47 2.73 -10.12 10.86
N ILE A 48 2.90 -8.94 10.24
CA ILE A 48 2.55 -7.63 10.84
C ILE A 48 1.07 -7.56 11.23
N ASP A 49 0.17 -8.03 10.37
CA ASP A 49 -1.29 -8.01 10.60
C ASP A 49 -1.71 -8.83 11.83
N ALA A 50 -0.89 -9.78 12.26
CA ALA A 50 -1.13 -10.63 13.42
C ALA A 50 -0.47 -10.13 14.73
N LEU A 51 0.25 -8.98 14.72
CA LEU A 51 0.97 -8.50 15.90
C LEU A 51 0.17 -7.48 16.70
N ASP A 52 0.33 -7.54 18.02
CA ASP A 52 -0.15 -6.50 18.93
C ASP A 52 0.82 -5.32 19.01
N GLU A 53 0.30 -4.17 19.44
CA GLU A 53 1.07 -2.97 19.73
C GLU A 53 2.03 -3.13 20.93
N GLY A 54 3.07 -2.28 20.95
CA GLY A 54 3.87 -2.00 22.13
C GLY A 54 4.98 -2.99 22.45
N ARG A 55 5.26 -3.95 21.56
CA ARG A 55 6.30 -4.97 21.78
C ARG A 55 7.21 -5.12 20.57
N TRP A 56 8.51 -5.23 20.81
CA TRP A 56 9.48 -5.61 19.78
C TRP A 56 9.35 -7.09 19.44
N ILE A 57 9.21 -7.39 18.14
CA ILE A 57 9.03 -8.74 17.60
C ILE A 57 9.98 -8.94 16.41
N GLY A 58 10.51 -10.15 16.27
CA GLY A 58 11.38 -10.53 15.15
C GLY A 58 12.38 -11.62 15.51
N PRO A 59 13.35 -11.90 14.64
CA PRO A 59 13.52 -11.29 13.32
C PRO A 59 12.49 -11.79 12.29
N ILE A 60 11.77 -10.87 11.63
CA ILE A 60 10.83 -11.14 10.53
C ILE A 60 11.58 -11.01 9.21
N GLN A 61 11.41 -11.97 8.30
CA GLN A 61 12.10 -11.98 7.02
C GLN A 61 11.32 -11.19 5.95
N SER A 62 12.03 -10.35 5.19
CA SER A 62 11.56 -9.72 3.96
C SER A 62 12.54 -10.02 2.80
N ALA A 63 12.22 -9.57 1.59
CA ALA A 63 13.16 -9.64 0.45
C ALA A 63 14.48 -8.89 0.71
N PHE A 64 14.49 -7.94 1.65
CA PHE A 64 15.62 -7.09 1.99
C PHE A 64 16.42 -7.57 3.21
N GLY A 65 16.05 -8.70 3.82
CA GLY A 65 16.75 -9.27 4.97
C GLY A 65 15.84 -9.52 6.16
N TYR A 66 16.35 -9.27 7.37
CA TYR A 66 15.65 -9.58 8.62
C TYR A 66 15.42 -8.30 9.43
N HIS A 67 14.20 -8.13 9.92
CA HIS A 67 13.76 -6.92 10.62
C HIS A 67 13.24 -7.27 12.02
N ASN A 68 13.61 -6.46 13.01
CA ASN A 68 12.87 -6.41 14.26
C ASN A 68 11.91 -5.23 14.16
N VAL A 69 10.66 -5.43 14.51
CA VAL A 69 9.59 -4.45 14.37
C VAL A 69 8.91 -4.23 15.71
N MET A 70 8.38 -3.02 15.92
CA MET A 70 7.49 -2.72 17.02
C MET A 70 6.38 -1.87 16.44
N ILE A 71 5.13 -2.31 16.62
CA ILE A 71 3.97 -1.52 16.23
C ILE A 71 3.69 -0.52 17.34
N THR A 72 3.79 0.76 17.04
CA THR A 72 3.55 1.84 18.02
C THR A 72 2.09 2.22 18.14
N SER A 73 1.31 2.03 17.08
CA SER A 73 -0.14 2.27 17.05
C SER A 73 -0.78 1.57 15.84
N ILE A 74 -1.99 1.06 16.00
CA ILE A 74 -2.85 0.50 14.95
C ILE A 74 -4.08 1.38 14.84
N GLU A 75 -4.34 1.87 13.63
CA GLU A 75 -5.57 2.57 13.31
C GLU A 75 -6.49 1.63 12.53
N ASN A 76 -7.60 1.23 13.16
CA ASN A 76 -8.59 0.41 12.50
C ASN A 76 -9.29 1.20 11.40
N SER A 77 -9.39 0.61 10.21
CA SER A 77 -10.19 1.17 9.13
C SER A 77 -11.64 1.31 9.56
N LYS A 78 -12.26 2.42 9.20
CA LYS A 78 -13.66 2.71 9.50
C LYS A 78 -14.39 3.00 8.21
N VAL A 79 -15.58 2.42 8.07
CA VAL A 79 -16.50 2.80 7.00
C VAL A 79 -17.04 4.20 7.33
N PRO A 80 -16.80 5.21 6.48
CA PRO A 80 -17.33 6.54 6.71
C PRO A 80 -18.86 6.53 6.59
N SER A 81 -19.55 7.43 7.31
CA SER A 81 -20.99 7.61 7.13
C SER A 81 -21.26 8.19 5.75
N PHE A 82 -22.41 7.85 5.14
CA PHE A 82 -22.77 8.39 3.84
C PHE A 82 -22.72 9.93 3.81
N ASP A 83 -23.25 10.59 4.84
CA ASP A 83 -23.24 12.06 4.93
C ASP A 83 -21.82 12.65 4.89
N SER A 84 -20.83 11.96 5.48
CA SER A 84 -19.44 12.43 5.49
C SER A 84 -18.74 12.31 4.12
N VAL A 85 -19.21 11.43 3.24
CA VAL A 85 -18.60 11.17 1.93
C VAL A 85 -19.52 11.47 0.75
N LYS A 86 -20.73 11.98 0.98
CA LYS A 86 -21.75 12.23 -0.05
C LYS A 86 -21.22 13.06 -1.22
N ASN A 87 -20.43 14.09 -0.93
CA ASN A 87 -19.87 14.96 -1.97
C ASN A 87 -18.81 14.26 -2.83
N ILE A 88 -18.03 13.36 -2.23
CA ILE A 88 -17.05 12.53 -2.96
C ILE A 88 -17.81 11.56 -3.87
N VAL A 89 -18.77 10.83 -3.31
CA VAL A 89 -19.61 9.88 -4.07
C VAL A 89 -20.35 10.57 -5.22
N LEU A 90 -20.87 11.78 -5.00
CA LEU A 90 -21.54 12.55 -6.05
C LEU A 90 -20.56 12.96 -7.16
N ALA A 91 -19.36 13.41 -6.81
CA ALA A 91 -18.34 13.78 -7.79
C ALA A 91 -17.95 12.57 -8.66
N ASP A 92 -17.63 11.44 -8.03
CA ASP A 92 -17.26 10.19 -8.72
C ASP A 92 -18.40 9.70 -9.62
N TYR A 93 -19.65 9.82 -9.16
CA TYR A 93 -20.83 9.45 -9.95
C TYR A 93 -21.01 10.35 -11.19
N LEU A 94 -20.82 11.66 -11.04
CA LEU A 94 -20.94 12.59 -12.17
C LEU A 94 -19.81 12.37 -13.20
N GLU A 95 -18.59 12.10 -12.74
CA GLU A 95 -17.46 11.74 -13.60
C GLU A 95 -17.75 10.45 -14.38
N ALA A 96 -18.14 9.38 -13.68
CA ALA A 96 -18.47 8.10 -14.31
C ALA A 96 -19.60 8.23 -15.35
N ASN A 97 -20.62 9.04 -15.07
CA ASN A 97 -21.70 9.31 -16.02
C ASN A 97 -21.23 10.11 -17.24
N SER A 98 -20.35 11.09 -17.05
CA SER A 98 -19.77 11.85 -18.16
C SER A 98 -18.94 10.95 -19.06
N ASP A 99 -18.08 10.12 -18.49
CA ASP A 99 -17.24 9.17 -19.23
C ASP A 99 -18.10 8.17 -20.02
N GLN A 100 -19.16 7.66 -19.40
CA GLN A 100 -20.10 6.76 -20.05
C GLN A 100 -20.82 7.45 -21.23
N ALA A 101 -21.30 8.70 -21.05
CA ALA A 101 -21.96 9.45 -22.11
C ALA A 101 -21.02 9.75 -23.28
N ILE A 102 -19.76 10.12 -23.00
CA ILE A 102 -18.73 10.33 -24.02
C ILE A 102 -18.48 9.03 -24.79
N LYS A 103 -18.37 7.91 -24.09
CA LYS A 103 -18.13 6.60 -24.69
C LYS A 103 -19.29 6.20 -25.62
N GLU A 104 -20.53 6.30 -25.16
CA GLU A 104 -21.71 5.98 -25.96
C GLU A 104 -21.83 6.88 -27.20
N PHE A 105 -21.57 8.18 -27.03
CA PHE A 105 -21.56 9.11 -28.16
C PHE A 105 -20.47 8.76 -29.18
N MET A 106 -19.26 8.43 -28.71
CA MET A 106 -18.17 8.00 -29.58
C MET A 106 -18.49 6.70 -30.33
N GLU A 107 -19.16 5.74 -29.68
CA GLU A 107 -19.61 4.50 -30.31
C GLU A 107 -20.65 4.77 -31.40
N GLN A 108 -21.63 5.65 -31.14
CA GLN A 108 -22.62 6.08 -32.12
C GLN A 108 -21.97 6.76 -33.33
N ILE A 109 -21.02 7.68 -33.11
CA ILE A 109 -20.33 8.34 -34.22
C ILE A 109 -19.52 7.31 -35.03
N LYS A 110 -18.81 6.39 -34.37
CA LYS A 110 -18.05 5.34 -35.07
C LYS A 110 -18.92 4.43 -35.93
N SER A 111 -20.18 4.17 -35.57
CA SER A 111 -21.05 3.33 -36.41
C SER A 111 -21.44 3.98 -37.73
N GLU A 112 -21.40 5.31 -37.81
CA GLU A 112 -21.73 6.06 -39.03
C GLU A 112 -20.55 6.20 -40.01
N TYR A 113 -19.32 5.86 -39.58
CA TYR A 113 -18.10 6.07 -40.37
C TYR A 113 -17.21 4.81 -40.43
N SER A 114 -16.71 4.49 -41.62
CA SER A 114 -15.68 3.46 -41.79
C SER A 114 -14.29 4.04 -41.53
N VAL A 115 -13.71 3.73 -40.36
CA VAL A 115 -12.35 4.13 -40.00
C VAL A 115 -11.35 3.06 -40.44
N ALA A 116 -10.37 3.42 -41.26
CA ALA A 116 -9.26 2.56 -41.66
C ALA A 116 -7.92 3.21 -41.29
N ILE A 117 -7.04 2.47 -40.62
CA ILE A 117 -5.66 2.90 -40.37
C ILE A 117 -4.82 2.47 -41.57
N SER A 118 -4.13 3.44 -42.19
CA SER A 118 -3.26 3.16 -43.34
C SER A 118 -2.12 2.22 -42.94
N PRO A 119 -1.77 1.20 -43.75
CA PRO A 119 -0.67 0.28 -43.45
C PRO A 119 0.69 0.98 -43.24
N ASN A 120 0.85 2.20 -43.75
CA ASN A 120 2.09 2.99 -43.67
C ASN A 120 2.02 4.11 -42.62
N PHE A 121 1.17 3.97 -41.59
CA PHE A 121 1.11 4.93 -40.50
C PHE A 121 2.26 4.67 -39.51
N GLU A 122 3.28 5.55 -39.48
CA GLU A 122 4.34 5.56 -38.47
C GLU A 122 4.04 6.62 -37.39
N LEU A 123 4.29 6.27 -36.12
CA LEU A 123 4.08 7.12 -34.93
C LEU A 123 5.27 8.03 -34.65
#